data_AF-A0A835NLE7-F1
#
_entry.id   AF-A0A835NLE7-F1
#
_cell.length_a   1.000
_cell.length_b   1.000
_cell.length_c   1.000
_cell.angle_alpha   90.00
_cell.angle_beta   90.00
_cell.angle_gamma   90.00
#
_symmetry.space_group_name_H-M   'P 1'
#
loop_
_entity.id
_entity.type
_entity.pdbx_description
1 polymer ?
#
loop_
_entity_poly.entity_id
_entity_poly.type
_entity_poly.pdbx_seq_one_letter_code
_entity_poly.pdbx_strand_id
1 'polypeptide(L)'
;MKVTVWIRGMVTSTNSMLCQISWMEIKMQEHRVKAHFMRAARVTMYYSAVDTNPLSVYIMQPIWNKIIKIVPLWIAPNLLTFSGFVMILFNYFLISFYDWDYTASGTSPGLVPTWVWLFSAFTTFCAYALDSIDGKHARRTQSSSPLGELFDHGLDSWATSIFVLSFFSVCSRDNGKTGVSVYTMYIYLSIVLFNFMCSHWEKYNTGVLFLPWGYDISQVVLIAAYLLTSAVGVEVWQKPLLFGYYITDVLVILLIVQCSVLAGWAPKVSGTLHVTQASVCFYHFHKHYTTFTAHLKKTLKNDSLYEGLLPLVSPVLLFVLLTVWVVLSPNNILAKQPRLFLWMVGVAFSNVICKVIVCQMSSTRPELFHWFLFPLALVVYAAISGLLGSMEEAVLGVFAALLTAAHVHYGVCVVSRGVWKQVLVGALSGSLNVYGLGFFFFFLVLCGVLFSLKLTKKKSVYCRNVFLHVQQLQ
;
A
#
# COMPACT_ATOMS: atom_id res chain seq x y z
N MET A 1 21.76 43.32 22.47
CA MET A 1 21.84 43.45 21.00
C MET A 1 22.92 42.59 20.31
N LYS A 2 23.81 41.87 21.02
CA LYS A 2 24.84 40.99 20.41
C LYS A 2 24.52 39.47 20.42
N VAL A 3 23.47 39.01 21.11
CA VAL A 3 23.08 37.57 21.14
C VAL A 3 22.06 37.23 20.02
N THR A 4 21.22 38.19 19.63
CA THR A 4 20.21 38.03 18.56
C THR A 4 20.82 37.95 17.16
N VAL A 5 22.01 38.52 16.96
CA VAL A 5 22.75 38.44 15.68
C VAL A 5 23.45 37.09 15.51
N TRP A 6 23.87 36.47 16.61
CA TRP A 6 24.51 35.15 16.59
C TRP A 6 23.50 34.01 16.34
N ILE A 7 22.31 34.09 16.96
CA ILE A 7 21.21 33.12 16.72
C ILE A 7 20.65 33.25 15.30
N ARG A 8 20.52 34.48 14.76
CA ARG A 8 20.13 34.66 13.34
C ARG A 8 21.18 34.14 12.37
N GLY A 9 22.48 34.22 12.70
CA GLY A 9 23.58 33.69 11.88
C GLY A 9 23.66 32.15 11.88
N MET A 10 23.34 31.50 13.00
CA MET A 10 23.24 30.03 13.06
C MET A 10 22.01 29.51 12.32
N VAL A 11 20.85 30.15 12.46
CA VAL A 11 19.60 29.72 11.80
C VAL A 11 19.64 29.90 10.29
N THR A 12 20.37 30.89 9.77
CA THR A 12 20.55 31.07 8.31
C THR A 12 21.62 30.15 7.72
N SER A 13 22.67 29.76 8.47
CA SER A 13 23.67 28.81 7.98
C SER A 13 23.22 27.35 8.09
N THR A 14 22.42 26.97 9.09
CA THR A 14 21.82 25.62 9.16
C THR A 14 20.71 25.43 8.13
N ASN A 15 19.92 26.47 7.83
CA ASN A 15 18.90 26.38 6.76
C ASN A 15 19.52 26.33 5.36
N SER A 16 20.68 26.96 5.13
CA SER A 16 21.39 26.83 3.84
C SER A 16 22.13 25.49 3.73
N MET A 17 22.71 24.96 4.82
CA MET A 17 23.30 23.61 4.85
C MET A 17 22.26 22.50 4.72
N LEU A 18 21.12 22.55 5.42
CA LEU A 18 20.06 21.53 5.30
C LEU A 18 19.41 21.56 3.92
N CYS A 19 19.27 22.74 3.31
CA CYS A 19 18.82 22.88 1.93
C CYS A 19 19.88 22.38 0.95
N GLN A 20 21.16 22.69 1.13
CA GLN A 20 22.26 22.17 0.29
C GLN A 20 22.48 20.66 0.45
N ILE A 21 22.31 20.11 1.65
CA ILE A 21 22.35 18.66 1.92
C ILE A 21 21.14 17.99 1.26
N SER A 22 19.92 18.53 1.40
CA SER A 22 18.73 18.06 0.69
C SER A 22 18.88 18.13 -0.84
N TRP A 23 19.48 19.20 -1.37
CA TRP A 23 19.76 19.34 -2.81
C TRP A 23 20.90 18.42 -3.30
N MET A 24 21.95 18.21 -2.51
CA MET A 24 23.02 17.25 -2.80
C MET A 24 22.53 15.80 -2.66
N GLU A 25 21.62 15.52 -1.73
CA GLU A 25 20.92 14.24 -1.55
C GLU A 25 20.00 13.96 -2.74
N ILE A 26 19.24 14.95 -3.22
CA ILE A 26 18.45 14.86 -4.45
C ILE A 26 19.36 14.57 -5.65
N LYS A 27 20.50 15.26 -5.79
CA LYS A 27 21.48 15.00 -6.86
C LYS A 27 22.20 13.64 -6.73
N MET A 28 22.49 13.19 -5.51
CA MET A 28 23.10 11.87 -5.27
C MET A 28 22.11 10.74 -5.56
N GLN A 29 20.84 10.87 -5.15
CA GLN A 29 19.76 9.99 -5.59
C GLN A 29 19.66 10.03 -7.12
N GLU A 30 19.73 11.21 -7.73
CA GLU A 30 19.67 11.37 -9.17
C GLU A 30 20.77 10.57 -9.90
N HIS A 31 22.02 10.62 -9.43
CA HIS A 31 23.17 9.89 -10.00
C HIS A 31 23.15 8.38 -9.71
N ARG A 32 22.80 7.95 -8.49
CA ARG A 32 22.71 6.51 -8.14
C ARG A 32 21.54 5.83 -8.84
N VAL A 33 20.40 6.51 -8.94
CA VAL A 33 19.23 6.08 -9.72
C VAL A 33 19.59 6.04 -11.21
N LYS A 34 20.32 7.03 -11.76
CA LYS A 34 20.81 6.99 -13.17
C LYS A 34 21.61 5.72 -13.47
N ALA A 35 22.56 5.36 -12.61
CA ALA A 35 23.44 4.20 -12.83
C ALA A 35 22.69 2.85 -12.75
N HIS A 36 21.78 2.70 -11.78
CA HIS A 36 20.96 1.48 -11.62
C HIS A 36 19.90 1.34 -12.74
N PHE A 37 19.27 2.46 -13.11
CA PHE A 37 18.22 2.51 -14.13
C PHE A 37 18.73 2.24 -15.55
N MET A 38 19.92 2.77 -15.89
CA MET A 38 20.55 2.52 -17.20
C MET A 38 21.02 1.05 -17.37
N ARG A 39 21.15 0.29 -16.28
CA ARG A 39 21.38 -1.16 -16.31
C ARG A 39 20.08 -1.95 -16.43
N ALA A 40 19.03 -1.56 -15.70
CA ALA A 40 17.71 -2.19 -15.79
C ALA A 40 17.11 -2.14 -17.21
N ALA A 41 17.28 -1.03 -17.91
CA ALA A 41 16.76 -0.85 -19.26
C ALA A 41 17.48 -1.71 -20.33
N ARG A 42 18.60 -2.37 -20.01
CA ARG A 42 19.36 -3.22 -20.96
C ARG A 42 19.05 -4.71 -20.85
N VAL A 43 18.32 -5.14 -19.81
CA VAL A 43 18.04 -6.56 -19.56
C VAL A 43 16.62 -6.87 -20.03
N THR A 44 16.49 -7.75 -21.01
CA THR A 44 15.22 -8.37 -21.41
C THR A 44 14.80 -9.35 -20.31
N MET A 45 14.10 -8.85 -19.29
CA MET A 45 13.48 -9.71 -18.27
C MET A 45 12.11 -10.16 -18.79
N TYR A 46 11.93 -11.46 -18.95
CA TYR A 46 10.60 -12.02 -19.18
C TYR A 46 9.85 -11.98 -17.85
N TYR A 47 8.72 -11.28 -17.82
CA TYR A 47 7.83 -11.26 -16.66
C TYR A 47 7.42 -12.70 -16.32
N SER A 48 7.87 -13.20 -15.17
CA SER A 48 7.56 -14.54 -14.67
C SER A 48 6.86 -14.39 -13.31
N ALA A 49 5.55 -14.60 -13.32
CA ALA A 49 4.73 -14.64 -12.12
C ALA A 49 3.88 -15.91 -12.13
N VAL A 50 3.72 -16.52 -10.96
CA VAL A 50 2.90 -17.72 -10.77
C VAL A 50 1.82 -17.43 -9.74
N ASP A 51 0.58 -17.60 -10.18
CA ASP A 51 -0.63 -17.49 -9.39
C ASP A 51 -1.28 -18.87 -9.25
N THR A 52 -1.56 -19.27 -8.01
CA THR A 52 -2.24 -20.53 -7.68
C THR A 52 -3.50 -20.33 -6.85
N ASN A 53 -3.91 -19.07 -6.64
CA ASN A 53 -5.06 -18.73 -5.83
C ASN A 53 -6.36 -19.15 -6.56
N PRO A 54 -7.17 -20.07 -6.02
CA PRO A 54 -8.40 -20.50 -6.69
C PRO A 54 -9.39 -19.36 -6.95
N LEU A 55 -9.48 -18.39 -6.03
CA LEU A 55 -10.31 -17.19 -6.20
C LEU A 55 -9.85 -16.40 -7.43
N SER A 56 -8.55 -16.14 -7.53
CA SER A 56 -7.99 -15.45 -8.71
C SER A 56 -8.23 -16.25 -9.97
N VAL A 57 -7.72 -17.49 -10.03
CA VAL A 57 -7.69 -18.32 -11.24
C VAL A 57 -9.09 -18.58 -11.81
N TYR A 58 -10.06 -18.94 -10.95
CA TYR A 58 -11.37 -19.39 -11.41
C TYR A 58 -12.44 -18.30 -11.45
N ILE A 59 -12.30 -17.23 -10.67
CA ILE A 59 -13.33 -16.18 -10.58
C ILE A 59 -12.81 -14.85 -11.15
N MET A 60 -11.69 -14.35 -10.63
CA MET A 60 -11.23 -13.00 -10.95
C MET A 60 -10.61 -12.91 -12.36
N GLN A 61 -9.76 -13.87 -12.75
CA GLN A 61 -9.13 -13.89 -14.06
C GLN A 61 -10.14 -13.88 -15.23
N PRO A 62 -11.24 -14.66 -15.22
CA PRO A 62 -12.32 -14.53 -16.20
C PRO A 62 -12.96 -13.13 -16.26
N ILE A 63 -13.14 -12.47 -15.11
CA ILE A 63 -13.68 -11.10 -15.02
C ILE A 63 -12.69 -10.11 -15.65
N TRP A 64 -11.42 -10.17 -15.27
CA TRP A 64 -10.34 -9.34 -15.80
C TRP A 64 -10.18 -9.48 -17.32
N ASN A 65 -10.28 -10.71 -17.84
CA ASN A 65 -10.25 -10.98 -19.28
C ASN A 65 -11.45 -10.39 -20.04
N LYS A 66 -12.57 -10.10 -19.36
CA LYS A 66 -13.70 -9.36 -19.95
C LYS A 66 -13.47 -7.85 -19.84
N ILE A 67 -13.06 -7.35 -18.67
CA ILE A 67 -12.85 -5.91 -18.42
C ILE A 67 -11.79 -5.33 -19.35
N ILE A 68 -10.67 -6.03 -19.56
CA ILE A 68 -9.60 -5.55 -20.44
C ILE A 68 -10.08 -5.25 -21.86
N LYS A 69 -11.10 -5.96 -22.38
CA LYS A 69 -11.63 -5.74 -23.73
C LYS A 69 -12.30 -4.37 -23.88
N ILE A 70 -12.74 -3.78 -22.77
CA ILE A 70 -13.37 -2.46 -22.70
C ILE A 70 -12.29 -1.36 -22.77
N VAL A 71 -11.07 -1.64 -22.31
CA VAL A 71 -9.97 -0.67 -22.30
C VAL A 71 -9.52 -0.38 -23.75
N PRO A 72 -9.54 0.89 -24.19
CA PRO A 72 -9.04 1.27 -25.51
C PRO A 72 -7.53 1.04 -25.64
N LEU A 73 -7.07 0.70 -26.84
CA LEU A 73 -5.65 0.40 -27.11
C LEU A 73 -4.72 1.61 -26.96
N TRP A 74 -5.24 2.84 -27.02
CA TRP A 74 -4.47 4.06 -26.85
C TRP A 74 -4.19 4.42 -25.38
N ILE A 75 -4.79 3.69 -24.43
CA ILE A 75 -4.49 3.85 -23.01
C ILE A 75 -3.18 3.15 -22.68
N ALA A 76 -2.23 3.91 -22.12
CA ALA A 76 -0.99 3.35 -21.61
C ALA A 76 -1.25 2.47 -20.38
N PRO A 77 -0.61 1.29 -20.24
CA PRO A 77 -0.77 0.41 -19.08
C PRO A 77 -0.51 1.12 -17.75
N ASN A 78 0.59 1.87 -17.64
CA ASN A 78 0.95 2.60 -16.42
C ASN A 78 -0.11 3.65 -16.02
N LEU A 79 -0.93 4.14 -16.96
CA LEU A 79 -2.04 5.04 -16.63
C LEU A 79 -3.14 4.30 -15.86
N LEU A 80 -3.36 3.01 -16.13
CA LEU A 80 -4.33 2.18 -15.40
C LEU A 80 -3.89 2.03 -13.94
N THR A 81 -2.66 1.58 -13.72
CA THR A 81 -2.05 1.44 -12.39
C THR A 81 -2.10 2.76 -11.61
N PHE A 82 -1.66 3.86 -12.24
CA PHE A 82 -1.63 5.18 -11.61
C PHE A 82 -3.03 5.68 -11.27
N SER A 83 -4.01 5.45 -12.14
CA SER A 83 -5.40 5.84 -11.89
C SER A 83 -5.98 5.09 -10.69
N GLY A 84 -5.75 3.77 -10.61
CA GLY A 84 -6.15 2.96 -9.46
C GLY A 84 -5.53 3.47 -8.17
N PHE A 85 -4.22 3.72 -8.16
CA PHE A 85 -3.50 4.29 -7.03
C PHE A 85 -4.06 5.65 -6.56
N VAL A 86 -4.31 6.59 -7.49
CA VAL A 86 -4.87 7.90 -7.14
C VAL A 86 -6.27 7.78 -6.55
N MET A 87 -7.10 6.85 -7.05
CA MET A 87 -8.45 6.63 -6.52
C MET A 87 -8.43 6.18 -5.05
N ILE A 88 -7.57 5.22 -4.70
CA ILE A 88 -7.46 4.76 -3.30
C ILE A 88 -6.79 5.79 -2.39
N LEU A 89 -5.86 6.57 -2.93
CA LEU A 89 -5.22 7.67 -2.20
C LEU A 89 -6.25 8.76 -1.85
N PHE A 90 -7.08 9.14 -2.83
CA PHE A 90 -8.18 10.07 -2.60
C PHE A 90 -9.19 9.51 -1.60
N ASN A 91 -9.56 8.23 -1.72
CA ASN A 91 -10.45 7.58 -0.76
C ASN A 91 -9.88 7.61 0.68
N TYR A 92 -8.59 7.32 0.84
CA TYR A 92 -7.93 7.39 2.14
C TYR A 92 -8.01 8.79 2.76
N PHE A 93 -7.71 9.84 2.00
CA PHE A 93 -7.80 11.21 2.52
C PHE A 93 -9.24 11.63 2.79
N LEU A 94 -10.20 11.19 1.98
CA LEU A 94 -11.62 11.42 2.21
C LEU A 94 -12.08 10.79 3.54
N ILE A 95 -11.74 9.52 3.79
CA ILE A 95 -12.03 8.86 5.06
C ILE A 95 -11.30 9.57 6.21
N SER A 96 -10.03 9.92 6.02
CA SER A 96 -9.21 10.60 7.04
C SER A 96 -9.77 11.96 7.45
N PHE A 97 -10.45 12.66 6.52
CA PHE A 97 -11.14 13.91 6.81
C PHE A 97 -12.32 13.71 7.78
N TYR A 98 -13.07 12.62 7.62
CA TYR A 98 -14.20 12.30 8.51
C TYR A 98 -13.77 11.59 9.80
N ASP A 99 -12.67 10.86 9.78
CA ASP A 99 -12.29 9.95 10.86
C ASP A 99 -10.78 9.99 11.15
N TRP A 100 -10.24 11.14 11.58
CA TRP A 100 -8.79 11.26 11.78
C TRP A 100 -8.22 10.25 12.78
N ASP A 101 -8.89 10.03 13.92
CA ASP A 101 -8.38 9.23 15.04
C ASP A 101 -8.82 7.75 15.03
N TYR A 102 -9.45 7.29 13.95
CA TYR A 102 -10.07 5.97 13.83
C TYR A 102 -11.22 5.74 14.82
N THR A 103 -11.93 6.77 15.27
CA THR A 103 -12.98 6.67 16.31
C THR A 103 -14.40 6.74 15.75
N ALA A 104 -14.57 7.19 14.50
CA ALA A 104 -15.87 7.50 13.91
C ALA A 104 -16.84 6.31 13.94
N SER A 105 -16.35 5.09 13.76
CA SER A 105 -17.18 3.89 13.70
C SER A 105 -17.59 3.34 15.07
N GLY A 106 -16.90 3.75 16.13
CA GLY A 106 -17.14 3.29 17.51
C GLY A 106 -17.86 4.32 18.37
N THR A 107 -17.34 5.55 18.45
CA THR A 107 -17.85 6.57 19.37
C THR A 107 -18.85 7.53 18.76
N SER A 108 -18.78 7.73 17.44
CA SER A 108 -19.64 8.68 16.71
C SER A 108 -20.23 8.07 15.42
N PRO A 109 -20.98 6.94 15.50
CA PRO A 109 -21.53 6.29 14.31
C PRO A 109 -22.34 7.28 13.46
N GLY A 110 -22.11 7.26 12.15
CA GLY A 110 -22.71 8.20 11.20
C GLY A 110 -21.88 9.45 10.89
N LEU A 111 -20.75 9.68 11.57
CA LEU A 111 -19.82 10.76 11.23
C LEU A 111 -19.25 10.59 9.80
N VAL A 112 -19.00 9.34 9.38
CA VAL A 112 -18.68 9.00 7.99
C VAL A 112 -19.98 8.73 7.23
N PRO A 113 -20.37 9.57 6.25
CA PRO A 113 -21.61 9.38 5.52
C PRO A 113 -21.65 8.09 4.70
N THR A 114 -22.83 7.49 4.53
CA THR A 114 -23.02 6.23 3.78
C THR A 114 -22.42 6.25 2.36
N TRP A 115 -22.49 7.40 1.67
CA TRP A 115 -21.94 7.52 0.32
C TRP A 115 -20.41 7.39 0.29
N VAL A 116 -19.72 7.74 1.39
CA VAL A 116 -18.26 7.56 1.49
C VAL A 116 -17.93 6.08 1.48
N TRP A 117 -18.66 5.25 2.22
CA TRP A 117 -18.47 3.79 2.19
C TRP A 117 -18.75 3.19 0.81
N LEU A 118 -19.81 3.63 0.12
CA LEU A 118 -20.07 3.22 -1.27
C LEU A 118 -18.94 3.64 -2.21
N PHE A 119 -18.42 4.85 -2.03
CA PHE A 119 -17.30 5.37 -2.79
C PHE A 119 -16.00 4.60 -2.49
N SER A 120 -15.78 4.17 -1.24
CA SER A 120 -14.67 3.29 -0.85
C SER A 120 -14.77 1.92 -1.53
N ALA A 121 -15.94 1.29 -1.51
CA ALA A 121 -16.15 0.03 -2.23
C ALA A 121 -15.85 0.18 -3.73
N PHE A 122 -16.33 1.25 -4.33
CA PHE A 122 -16.11 1.56 -5.74
C PHE A 122 -14.63 1.81 -6.06
N THR A 123 -13.95 2.67 -5.31
CA THR A 123 -12.54 3.00 -5.54
C THR A 123 -11.62 1.80 -5.28
N THR A 124 -11.88 0.99 -4.26
CA THR A 124 -11.16 -0.27 -4.02
C THR A 124 -11.35 -1.25 -5.17
N PHE A 125 -12.59 -1.45 -5.64
CA PHE A 125 -12.85 -2.30 -6.80
C PHE A 125 -12.12 -1.80 -8.05
N CYS A 126 -12.19 -0.49 -8.33
CA CYS A 126 -11.50 0.10 -9.48
C CYS A 126 -9.99 -0.06 -9.39
N ALA A 127 -9.38 0.20 -8.23
CA ALA A 127 -7.95 0.01 -8.06
C ALA A 127 -7.54 -1.44 -8.26
N TYR A 128 -8.25 -2.38 -7.64
CA TYR A 128 -8.00 -3.81 -7.81
C TYR A 128 -8.17 -4.27 -9.26
N ALA A 129 -9.20 -3.79 -9.95
CA ALA A 129 -9.45 -4.12 -11.35
C ALA A 129 -8.40 -3.52 -12.29
N LEU A 130 -8.00 -2.27 -12.08
CA LEU A 130 -7.04 -1.56 -12.93
C LEU A 130 -5.63 -2.13 -12.78
N ASP A 131 -5.23 -2.45 -11.55
CA ASP A 131 -4.03 -3.20 -11.23
C ASP A 131 -4.03 -4.57 -11.93
N SER A 132 -5.09 -5.36 -11.73
CA SER A 132 -5.17 -6.72 -12.30
C SER A 132 -5.13 -6.80 -13.83
N ILE A 133 -5.43 -5.71 -14.54
CA ILE A 133 -5.46 -5.67 -16.00
C ILE A 133 -4.26 -4.94 -16.62
N ASP A 134 -3.41 -4.26 -15.86
CA ASP A 134 -2.37 -3.41 -16.43
C ASP A 134 -1.32 -4.20 -17.23
N GLY A 135 -0.78 -5.30 -16.69
CA GLY A 135 0.18 -6.17 -17.34
C GLY A 135 -0.46 -6.97 -18.46
N LYS A 136 -1.75 -7.30 -18.33
CA LYS A 136 -2.53 -7.90 -19.42
C LYS A 136 -2.67 -6.91 -20.58
N HIS A 137 -2.91 -5.64 -20.27
CA HIS A 137 -3.02 -4.58 -21.26
C HIS A 137 -1.67 -4.28 -21.89
N ALA A 138 -0.58 -4.27 -21.12
CA ALA A 138 0.79 -4.14 -21.63
C ALA A 138 1.14 -5.24 -22.64
N ARG A 139 0.72 -6.49 -22.39
CA ARG A 139 0.86 -7.58 -23.38
C ARG A 139 -0.03 -7.37 -24.60
N ARG A 140 -1.26 -6.90 -24.42
CA ARG A 140 -2.20 -6.61 -25.52
C ARG A 140 -1.70 -5.48 -26.43
N THR A 141 -1.05 -4.46 -25.87
CA THR A 141 -0.48 -3.30 -26.61
C THR A 141 0.98 -3.50 -26.99
N GLN A 142 1.59 -4.65 -26.70
CA GLN A 142 3.01 -4.95 -26.94
C GLN A 142 3.96 -3.91 -26.31
N SER A 143 3.59 -3.39 -25.15
CA SER A 143 4.31 -2.32 -24.43
C SER A 143 4.83 -2.75 -23.05
N SER A 144 4.98 -4.06 -22.82
CA SER A 144 5.61 -4.61 -21.61
C SER A 144 7.05 -4.12 -21.47
N SER A 145 7.43 -3.67 -20.26
CA SER A 145 8.79 -3.19 -20.00
C SER A 145 9.17 -3.37 -18.52
N PRO A 146 10.47 -3.52 -18.20
CA PRO A 146 10.95 -3.56 -16.81
C PRO A 146 10.56 -2.31 -16.01
N LEU A 147 10.42 -1.17 -16.70
CA LEU A 147 9.98 0.07 -16.10
C LEU A 147 8.48 0.03 -15.74
N GLY A 148 7.64 -0.52 -16.61
CA GLY A 148 6.22 -0.70 -16.31
C GLY A 148 6.04 -1.59 -15.09
N GLU A 149 6.78 -2.68 -15.01
CA GLU A 149 6.78 -3.60 -13.87
C GLU A 149 7.33 -2.96 -12.57
N LEU A 150 8.37 -2.12 -12.67
CA LEU A 150 8.86 -1.32 -11.53
C LEU A 150 7.80 -0.32 -11.06
N PHE A 151 7.09 0.30 -12.00
CA PHE A 151 6.08 1.30 -11.70
C PHE A 151 4.87 0.68 -10.99
N ASP A 152 4.40 -0.45 -11.51
CA ASP A 152 3.35 -1.29 -10.93
C ASP A 152 3.66 -1.69 -9.48
N HIS A 153 4.67 -2.53 -9.29
CA HIS A 153 5.03 -3.01 -7.95
C HIS A 153 5.47 -1.88 -7.00
N GLY A 154 6.01 -0.79 -7.53
CA GLY A 154 6.38 0.39 -6.75
C GLY A 154 5.15 1.08 -6.15
N LEU A 155 4.09 1.28 -6.94
CA LEU A 155 2.82 1.81 -6.44
C LEU A 155 2.13 0.82 -5.50
N ASP A 156 2.16 -0.48 -5.80
CA ASP A 156 1.59 -1.52 -4.94
C ASP A 156 2.18 -1.53 -3.53
N SER A 157 3.49 -1.29 -3.43
CA SER A 157 4.19 -1.25 -2.14
C SER A 157 3.65 -0.14 -1.22
N TRP A 158 3.12 0.94 -1.79
CA TRP A 158 2.44 2.00 -1.03
C TRP A 158 0.93 1.72 -0.90
N ALA A 159 0.27 1.32 -2.00
CA ALA A 159 -1.16 0.99 -2.05
C ALA A 159 -1.56 -0.02 -0.99
N THR A 160 -0.71 -1.02 -0.77
CA THR A 160 -0.86 -2.04 0.28
C THR A 160 -1.13 -1.41 1.65
N SER A 161 -0.38 -0.38 2.03
CA SER A 161 -0.63 0.34 3.29
C SER A 161 -1.93 1.15 3.24
N ILE A 162 -2.19 1.86 2.13
CA ILE A 162 -3.37 2.74 1.98
C ILE A 162 -4.68 1.97 2.12
N PHE A 163 -4.76 0.76 1.56
CA PHE A 163 -5.91 -0.14 1.73
C PHE A 163 -6.15 -0.47 3.20
N VAL A 164 -5.09 -0.89 3.91
CA VAL A 164 -5.15 -1.26 5.33
C VAL A 164 -5.55 -0.06 6.19
N LEU A 165 -4.92 1.10 5.97
CA LEU A 165 -5.23 2.32 6.73
C LEU A 165 -6.68 2.79 6.52
N SER A 166 -7.19 2.73 5.29
CA SER A 166 -8.58 3.06 5.00
C SER A 166 -9.54 2.11 5.73
N PHE A 167 -9.17 0.83 5.81
CA PHE A 167 -9.98 -0.20 6.45
C PHE A 167 -10.06 -0.07 7.97
N PHE A 168 -9.01 0.44 8.64
CA PHE A 168 -9.05 0.64 10.09
C PHE A 168 -10.17 1.58 10.56
N SER A 169 -10.61 2.51 9.71
CA SER A 169 -11.79 3.34 9.99
C SER A 169 -13.07 2.53 10.07
N VAL A 170 -13.18 1.37 9.40
CA VAL A 170 -14.32 0.46 9.53
C VAL A 170 -14.29 -0.26 10.88
N CYS A 171 -13.11 -0.73 11.29
CA CYS A 171 -12.93 -1.49 12.53
C CYS A 171 -13.16 -0.65 13.80
N SER A 172 -12.91 0.67 13.73
CA SER A 172 -12.77 1.57 14.86
C SER A 172 -11.57 1.23 15.76
N ARG A 173 -11.00 2.25 16.37
CA ARG A 173 -10.13 2.18 17.52
C ARG A 173 -10.93 1.68 18.71
N ASP A 174 -10.26 0.87 19.53
CA ASP A 174 -10.81 0.34 20.78
C ASP A 174 -11.33 1.47 21.70
N ASN A 175 -12.58 1.33 22.10
CA ASN A 175 -13.30 2.24 23.01
C ASN A 175 -13.57 1.61 24.40
N GLY A 176 -12.95 0.47 24.71
CA GLY A 176 -13.13 -0.29 25.95
C GLY A 176 -14.27 -1.30 25.92
N LYS A 177 -15.03 -1.38 24.82
CA LYS A 177 -16.08 -2.38 24.59
C LYS A 177 -15.84 -3.15 23.30
N THR A 178 -15.49 -2.43 22.25
CA THR A 178 -15.39 -2.93 20.88
C THR A 178 -14.32 -2.14 20.10
N GLY A 179 -13.90 -2.68 18.96
CA GLY A 179 -12.87 -2.06 18.10
C GLY A 179 -11.49 -2.69 18.29
N VAL A 180 -10.48 -2.08 17.66
CA VAL A 180 -9.12 -2.62 17.56
C VAL A 180 -8.14 -1.64 18.20
N SER A 181 -7.25 -2.11 19.08
CA SER A 181 -6.25 -1.23 19.68
C SER A 181 -5.30 -0.65 18.61
N VAL A 182 -4.79 0.56 18.81
CA VAL A 182 -3.83 1.18 17.87
C VAL A 182 -2.54 0.38 17.70
N TYR A 183 -2.12 -0.35 18.75
CA TYR A 183 -0.97 -1.25 18.67
C TYR A 183 -1.27 -2.47 17.81
N THR A 184 -2.48 -3.01 17.94
CA THR A 184 -2.97 -4.10 17.09
C THR A 184 -3.07 -3.66 15.63
N MET A 185 -3.54 -2.44 15.36
CA MET A 185 -3.51 -1.84 14.01
C MET A 185 -2.08 -1.73 13.46
N TYR A 186 -1.11 -1.28 14.27
CA TYR A 186 0.30 -1.23 13.90
C TYR A 186 0.88 -2.62 13.57
N ILE A 187 0.54 -3.63 14.37
CA ILE A 187 0.96 -5.01 14.14
C ILE A 187 0.36 -5.53 12.82
N TYR A 188 -0.92 -5.26 12.53
CA TYR A 188 -1.53 -5.66 11.25
C TYR A 188 -0.88 -5.00 10.06
N LEU A 189 -0.65 -3.69 10.12
CA LEU A 189 0.06 -2.99 9.07
C LEU A 189 1.45 -3.63 8.85
N SER A 190 2.20 -3.85 9.92
CA SER A 190 3.53 -4.48 9.85
C SER A 190 3.49 -5.87 9.23
N ILE A 191 2.52 -6.71 9.60
CA ILE A 191 2.33 -8.06 9.06
C ILE A 191 2.02 -8.04 7.56
N VAL A 192 1.09 -7.19 7.13
CA VAL A 192 0.71 -7.07 5.71
C VAL A 192 1.88 -6.59 4.87
N LEU A 193 2.60 -5.57 5.32
CA LEU A 193 3.78 -5.05 4.63
C LEU A 193 4.92 -6.08 4.62
N PHE A 194 5.13 -6.82 5.71
CA PHE A 194 6.11 -7.90 5.74
C PHE A 194 5.78 -9.01 4.72
N ASN A 195 4.51 -9.39 4.59
CA ASN A 195 4.08 -10.37 3.58
C ASN A 195 4.35 -9.89 2.14
N PHE A 196 4.08 -8.61 1.85
CA PHE A 196 4.42 -8.00 0.56
C PHE A 196 5.93 -8.06 0.29
N MET A 197 6.74 -7.77 1.31
CA MET A 197 8.19 -7.82 1.23
C MET A 197 8.73 -9.24 1.00
N CYS A 198 8.16 -10.27 1.66
CA CYS A 198 8.56 -11.66 1.46
C CYS A 198 8.40 -12.10 0.00
N SER A 199 7.32 -11.70 -0.67
CA SER A 199 7.08 -12.03 -2.08
C SER A 199 8.16 -11.43 -3.00
N HIS A 200 8.61 -10.21 -2.70
CA HIS A 200 9.68 -9.53 -3.44
C HIS A 200 11.07 -10.07 -3.09
N TRP A 201 11.30 -10.44 -1.84
CA TRP A 201 12.52 -11.14 -1.44
C TRP A 201 12.65 -12.49 -2.15
N GLU A 202 11.57 -13.26 -2.23
CA GLU A 202 11.57 -14.54 -2.94
C GLU A 202 11.85 -14.34 -4.43
N LYS A 203 11.24 -13.32 -5.06
CA LYS A 203 11.51 -12.99 -6.45
C LYS A 203 12.94 -12.51 -6.70
N TYR A 204 13.53 -11.73 -5.80
CA TYR A 204 14.94 -11.34 -5.92
C TYR A 204 15.86 -12.56 -5.99
N ASN A 205 15.56 -13.59 -5.19
CA ASN A 205 16.37 -14.80 -5.10
C ASN A 205 16.12 -15.81 -6.22
N THR A 206 14.86 -15.95 -6.66
CA THR A 206 14.42 -17.00 -7.60
C THR A 206 14.18 -16.51 -9.03
N GLY A 207 13.98 -15.20 -9.21
CA GLY A 207 13.57 -14.59 -10.48
C GLY A 207 12.07 -14.69 -10.79
N VAL A 208 11.26 -15.34 -9.94
CA VAL A 208 9.83 -15.57 -10.16
C VAL A 208 9.00 -14.86 -9.09
N LEU A 209 7.95 -14.12 -9.48
CA LEU A 209 6.99 -13.55 -8.53
C LEU A 209 5.97 -14.61 -8.15
N PHE A 210 5.85 -14.89 -6.87
CA PHE A 210 4.77 -15.72 -6.36
C PHE A 210 3.72 -14.84 -5.72
N LEU A 211 2.51 -14.87 -6.28
CA LEU A 211 1.41 -14.04 -5.82
C LEU A 211 0.81 -14.66 -4.55
N PRO A 212 0.75 -13.92 -3.44
CA PRO A 212 0.16 -14.43 -2.20
C PRO A 212 -1.36 -14.51 -2.38
N TRP A 213 -1.96 -15.64 -1.98
CA TRP A 213 -3.43 -15.82 -2.03
C TRP A 213 -4.18 -14.73 -1.27
N GLY A 214 -3.55 -14.16 -0.25
CA GLY A 214 -4.12 -13.09 0.54
C GLY A 214 -4.42 -11.81 -0.20
N TYR A 215 -3.75 -11.55 -1.32
CA TYR A 215 -4.00 -10.34 -2.08
C TYR A 215 -5.45 -10.29 -2.57
N ASP A 216 -5.88 -11.18 -3.46
CA ASP A 216 -7.25 -11.15 -4.00
C ASP A 216 -8.32 -11.34 -2.92
N ILE A 217 -8.07 -12.21 -1.94
CA ILE A 217 -9.00 -12.42 -0.81
C ILE A 217 -9.20 -11.11 -0.05
N SER A 218 -8.11 -10.39 0.26
CA SER A 218 -8.18 -9.12 0.97
C SER A 218 -8.94 -8.07 0.16
N GLN A 219 -8.71 -7.97 -1.15
CA GLN A 219 -9.42 -7.01 -2.00
C GLN A 219 -10.93 -7.27 -2.05
N VAL A 220 -11.33 -8.53 -2.23
CA VAL A 220 -12.76 -8.90 -2.22
C VAL A 220 -13.39 -8.65 -0.84
N VAL A 221 -12.69 -8.98 0.24
CA VAL A 221 -13.16 -8.72 1.62
C VAL A 221 -13.31 -7.22 1.89
N LEU A 222 -12.37 -6.39 1.46
CA LEU A 222 -12.45 -4.94 1.60
C LEU A 222 -13.67 -4.36 0.88
N ILE A 223 -13.89 -4.76 -0.38
CA ILE A 223 -15.05 -4.31 -1.16
C ILE A 223 -16.34 -4.77 -0.50
N ALA A 224 -16.43 -6.04 -0.09
CA ALA A 224 -17.61 -6.57 0.59
C ALA A 224 -17.86 -5.87 1.93
N ALA A 225 -16.82 -5.56 2.70
CA ALA A 225 -16.91 -4.84 3.95
C ALA A 225 -17.48 -3.43 3.74
N TYR A 226 -16.96 -2.67 2.79
CA TYR A 226 -17.48 -1.33 2.48
C TYR A 226 -18.94 -1.37 1.98
N LEU A 227 -19.30 -2.36 1.16
CA LEU A 227 -20.69 -2.56 0.73
C LEU A 227 -21.60 -2.91 1.90
N LEU A 228 -21.17 -3.80 2.80
CA LEU A 228 -21.92 -4.15 4.01
C LEU A 228 -22.13 -2.92 4.90
N THR A 229 -21.06 -2.18 5.18
CA THR A 229 -21.10 -0.92 5.94
C THR A 229 -22.08 0.07 5.33
N SER A 230 -22.09 0.20 4.00
CA SER A 230 -23.01 1.10 3.33
C SER A 230 -24.48 0.66 3.37
N ALA A 231 -24.74 -0.64 3.36
CA ALA A 231 -26.08 -1.18 3.28
C ALA A 231 -26.76 -1.24 4.66
N VAL A 232 -26.00 -1.63 5.69
CA VAL A 232 -26.52 -1.91 7.03
C VAL A 232 -26.21 -0.79 8.03
N GLY A 233 -25.16 -0.01 7.78
CA GLY A 233 -24.58 0.92 8.73
C GLY A 233 -23.29 0.36 9.35
N VAL A 234 -22.45 1.26 9.86
CA VAL A 234 -21.13 0.92 10.41
C VAL A 234 -21.20 0.25 11.79
N GLU A 235 -22.35 0.35 12.44
CA GLU A 235 -22.65 -0.25 13.73
C GLU A 235 -22.62 -1.79 13.65
N VAL A 236 -22.74 -2.37 12.45
CA VAL A 236 -22.64 -3.83 12.25
C VAL A 236 -21.31 -4.40 12.76
N TRP A 237 -20.22 -3.64 12.65
CA TRP A 237 -18.88 -4.04 13.09
C TRP A 237 -18.73 -4.05 14.61
N GLN A 238 -19.63 -3.35 15.31
CA GLN A 238 -19.65 -3.22 16.77
C GLN A 238 -20.67 -4.17 17.42
N LYS A 239 -21.36 -5.01 16.62
CA LYS A 239 -22.29 -6.03 17.12
C LYS A 239 -21.59 -7.39 17.21
N PRO A 240 -21.83 -8.17 18.29
CA PRO A 240 -21.32 -9.52 18.37
C PRO A 240 -21.97 -10.37 17.28
N LEU A 241 -21.17 -11.21 16.63
CA LEU A 241 -21.60 -12.12 15.56
C LEU A 241 -22.12 -13.45 16.13
N LEU A 242 -21.21 -14.31 16.60
CA LEU A 242 -21.49 -15.64 17.17
C LEU A 242 -20.57 -15.89 18.36
N PHE A 243 -21.10 -16.49 19.43
CA PHE A 243 -20.35 -16.83 20.65
C PHE A 243 -19.61 -15.63 21.30
N GLY A 244 -20.10 -14.41 21.08
CA GLY A 244 -19.48 -13.19 21.61
C GLY A 244 -18.30 -12.65 20.78
N TYR A 245 -17.92 -13.30 19.68
CA TYR A 245 -16.90 -12.78 18.76
C TYR A 245 -17.47 -11.69 17.85
N TYR A 246 -16.67 -10.67 17.56
CA TYR A 246 -16.99 -9.61 16.60
C TYR A 246 -16.48 -9.96 15.21
N ILE A 247 -17.05 -9.32 14.17
CA ILE A 247 -16.58 -9.51 12.79
C ILE A 247 -15.11 -9.09 12.65
N THR A 248 -14.70 -8.05 13.40
CA THR A 248 -13.30 -7.63 13.49
C THR A 248 -12.42 -8.79 13.96
N ASP A 249 -12.80 -9.53 15.00
CA ASP A 249 -12.02 -10.67 15.51
C ASP A 249 -11.85 -11.78 14.48
N VAL A 250 -12.88 -12.05 13.67
CA VAL A 250 -12.80 -13.02 12.59
C VAL A 250 -11.79 -12.57 11.53
N LEU A 251 -11.82 -11.29 11.13
CA LEU A 251 -10.86 -10.74 10.17
C LEU A 251 -9.42 -10.77 10.70
N VAL A 252 -9.26 -10.54 12.00
CA VAL A 252 -7.98 -10.68 12.71
C VAL A 252 -7.47 -12.11 12.64
N ILE A 253 -8.32 -13.08 12.99
CA ILE A 253 -7.96 -14.50 12.95
C ILE A 253 -7.60 -14.91 11.53
N LEU A 254 -8.37 -14.49 10.52
CA LEU A 254 -8.07 -14.78 9.12
C LEU A 254 -6.71 -14.21 8.69
N LEU A 255 -6.39 -12.99 9.10
CA LEU A 255 -5.09 -12.37 8.83
C LEU A 255 -3.95 -13.11 9.54
N ILE A 256 -4.10 -13.48 10.81
CA ILE A 256 -3.10 -14.24 11.56
C ILE A 256 -2.90 -15.63 10.95
N VAL A 257 -3.98 -16.33 10.59
CA VAL A 257 -3.95 -17.65 9.94
C VAL A 257 -3.29 -17.58 8.56
N GLN A 258 -3.46 -16.47 7.84
CA GLN A 258 -2.74 -16.22 6.60
C GLN A 258 -1.24 -15.97 6.81
N CYS A 259 -0.86 -15.41 7.96
CA CYS A 259 0.49 -14.99 8.28
C CYS A 259 1.28 -15.97 9.17
N SER A 260 0.66 -17.05 9.67
CA SER A 260 1.29 -18.09 10.49
C SER A 260 2.21 -19.01 9.68
N VAL A 261 3.12 -18.39 8.92
CA VAL A 261 4.34 -18.98 8.36
C VAL A 261 5.48 -18.98 9.42
N LEU A 262 5.28 -18.36 10.59
CA LEU A 262 6.34 -18.21 11.60
C LEU A 262 6.25 -19.15 12.82
N ALA A 263 5.18 -19.91 13.02
CA ALA A 263 5.06 -20.85 14.14
C ALA A 263 5.69 -22.25 13.89
N GLY A 264 6.39 -22.43 12.75
CA GLY A 264 7.10 -23.67 12.41
C GLY A 264 8.57 -23.73 12.81
N TRP A 265 9.08 -22.73 13.55
CA TRP A 265 10.50 -22.64 13.94
C TRP A 265 10.87 -23.40 15.23
N ALA A 266 9.91 -24.02 15.92
CA ALA A 266 10.22 -24.90 17.03
C ALA A 266 10.52 -26.32 16.51
N PRO A 267 11.75 -26.86 16.72
CA PRO A 267 12.00 -28.27 16.44
C PRO A 267 11.11 -29.09 17.38
N LYS A 268 10.30 -29.95 16.76
CA LYS A 268 9.52 -31.06 17.35
C LYS A 268 9.91 -31.39 18.80
N VAL A 269 9.05 -31.04 19.75
CA VAL A 269 8.96 -31.76 21.03
C VAL A 269 7.49 -32.00 21.35
N SER A 270 7.15 -33.30 21.38
CA SER A 270 5.94 -33.95 21.93
C SER A 270 4.56 -33.45 21.49
N GLY A 271 3.82 -34.35 20.85
CA GLY A 271 2.49 -34.09 20.33
C GLY A 271 1.42 -33.95 21.40
N THR A 272 0.43 -33.12 21.08
CA THR A 272 -1.01 -33.39 21.20
C THR A 272 -1.76 -32.18 20.61
N LEU A 273 -2.68 -32.48 19.68
CA LEU A 273 -3.81 -31.67 19.23
C LEU A 273 -3.52 -30.32 18.51
N HIS A 274 -3.81 -30.25 17.20
CA HIS A 274 -4.45 -29.14 16.47
C HIS A 274 -4.68 -29.59 15.01
N VAL A 275 -5.71 -30.42 14.80
CA VAL A 275 -6.24 -30.77 13.48
C VAL A 275 -7.33 -29.76 13.16
N THR A 276 -6.98 -28.71 12.40
CA THR A 276 -7.80 -27.95 11.41
C THR A 276 -7.20 -26.55 11.19
N GLN A 277 -6.11 -26.42 10.41
CA GLN A 277 -5.63 -25.13 9.83
C GLN A 277 -4.37 -25.31 8.95
N ALA A 278 -4.36 -26.29 8.04
CA ALA A 278 -3.13 -26.78 7.40
C ALA A 278 -2.98 -26.50 5.88
N SER A 279 -3.83 -25.72 5.23
CA SER A 279 -3.77 -25.60 3.76
C SER A 279 -2.99 -24.38 3.23
N VAL A 280 -2.96 -23.25 3.95
CA VAL A 280 -2.29 -22.02 3.48
C VAL A 280 -0.85 -21.90 4.03
N CYS A 281 -0.64 -22.24 5.31
CA CYS A 281 0.68 -22.21 5.95
C CYS A 281 1.65 -23.25 5.36
N PHE A 282 1.16 -24.44 4.98
CA PHE A 282 2.01 -25.50 4.39
C PHE A 282 2.47 -25.16 2.97
N TYR A 283 1.70 -24.39 2.19
CA TYR A 283 2.10 -23.99 0.84
C TYR A 283 3.25 -22.97 0.87
N HIS A 284 3.17 -21.95 1.72
CA HIS A 284 4.27 -20.99 1.93
C HIS A 284 5.48 -21.65 2.61
N PHE A 285 5.26 -22.55 3.58
CA PHE A 285 6.33 -23.35 4.22
C PHE A 285 7.08 -24.25 3.21
N HIS A 286 6.35 -24.97 2.34
CA HIS A 286 6.96 -25.78 1.29
C HIS A 286 7.78 -24.94 0.30
N LYS A 287 7.38 -23.68 0.08
CA LYS A 287 8.04 -22.80 -0.89
C LYS A 287 9.29 -22.08 -0.36
N HIS A 288 9.23 -21.58 0.88
CA HIS A 288 10.43 -21.15 1.60
C HIS A 288 11.41 -22.32 1.78
N TYR A 289 10.90 -23.53 2.01
CA TYR A 289 11.68 -24.77 1.96
C TYR A 289 12.23 -25.07 0.56
N THR A 290 11.53 -24.74 -0.54
CA THR A 290 12.11 -24.82 -1.90
C THR A 290 13.20 -23.79 -2.15
N THR A 291 13.13 -22.58 -1.61
CA THR A 291 14.21 -21.59 -1.72
C THR A 291 15.44 -22.02 -0.91
N PHE A 292 15.22 -22.59 0.28
CA PHE A 292 16.28 -23.20 1.09
C PHE A 292 16.87 -24.48 0.46
N THR A 293 16.04 -25.33 -0.15
CA THR A 293 16.55 -26.51 -0.89
C THR A 293 17.16 -26.15 -2.25
N ALA A 294 16.74 -25.05 -2.89
CA ALA A 294 17.41 -24.45 -4.06
C ALA A 294 18.79 -23.90 -3.69
N HIS A 295 18.93 -23.31 -2.51
CA HIS A 295 20.23 -22.97 -1.92
C HIS A 295 21.11 -24.22 -1.74
N LEU A 296 20.55 -25.28 -1.13
CA LEU A 296 21.25 -26.56 -0.97
C LEU A 296 21.60 -27.24 -2.31
N LYS A 297 20.85 -26.96 -3.38
CA LYS A 297 21.06 -27.50 -4.74
C LYS A 297 21.90 -26.58 -5.65
N LYS A 298 22.40 -25.44 -5.17
CA LYS A 298 23.14 -24.42 -5.96
C LYS A 298 22.38 -23.89 -7.18
N THR A 299 21.05 -23.77 -7.07
CA THR A 299 20.21 -23.24 -8.15
C THR A 299 19.74 -21.81 -7.89
N LEU A 300 20.28 -21.14 -6.87
CA LEU A 300 20.02 -19.73 -6.60
C LEU A 300 20.81 -18.84 -7.55
N LYS A 301 20.33 -17.61 -7.75
CA LYS A 301 21.06 -16.58 -8.50
C LYS A 301 22.45 -16.30 -7.90
N ASN A 302 22.59 -16.42 -6.59
CA ASN A 302 23.85 -16.32 -5.84
C ASN A 302 23.92 -17.44 -4.79
N ASP A 303 25.05 -18.14 -4.68
CA ASP A 303 25.22 -19.30 -3.80
C ASP A 303 25.42 -18.97 -2.30
N SER A 304 25.49 -17.70 -1.91
CA SER A 304 25.76 -17.28 -0.53
C SER A 304 24.48 -16.93 0.24
N LEU A 305 24.29 -17.50 1.43
CA LEU A 305 23.19 -17.14 2.35
C LEU A 305 23.17 -15.64 2.65
N TYR A 306 24.34 -15.03 2.80
CA TYR A 306 24.46 -13.60 3.04
C TYR A 306 23.88 -12.78 1.87
N GLU A 307 24.19 -13.16 0.63
CA GLU A 307 23.66 -12.47 -0.56
C GLU A 307 22.16 -12.69 -0.74
N GLY A 308 21.64 -13.84 -0.30
CA GLY A 308 20.21 -14.12 -0.33
C GLY A 308 19.40 -13.37 0.73
N LEU A 309 20.00 -13.11 1.90
CA LEU A 309 19.37 -12.37 3.01
C LEU A 309 19.57 -10.85 2.91
N LEU A 310 20.53 -10.38 2.10
CA LEU A 310 20.85 -8.96 1.94
C LEU A 310 19.62 -8.06 1.66
N PRO A 311 18.65 -8.42 0.80
CA PRO A 311 17.46 -7.60 0.57
C PRO A 311 16.56 -7.42 1.80
N LEU A 312 16.67 -8.29 2.80
CA LEU A 312 15.86 -8.24 4.03
C LEU A 312 16.42 -7.27 5.07
N VAL A 313 17.72 -6.94 5.02
CA VAL A 313 18.39 -6.19 6.08
C VAL A 313 17.75 -4.82 6.31
N SER A 314 17.55 -4.04 5.26
CA SER A 314 16.98 -2.71 5.36
C SER A 314 15.49 -2.71 5.78
N PRO A 315 14.59 -3.52 5.19
CA PRO A 315 13.20 -3.63 5.65
C PRO A 315 13.06 -4.13 7.09
N VAL A 316 13.86 -5.13 7.52
CA VAL A 316 13.81 -5.63 8.90
C VAL A 316 14.29 -4.55 9.87
N LEU A 317 15.40 -3.87 9.56
CA LEU A 317 15.89 -2.77 10.39
C LEU A 317 14.88 -1.62 10.49
N LEU A 318 14.16 -1.31 9.41
CA LEU A 318 13.05 -0.36 9.43
C LEU A 318 12.00 -0.74 10.46
N PHE A 319 11.49 -1.98 10.41
CA PHE A 319 10.47 -2.44 11.36
C PHE A 319 10.99 -2.46 12.80
N VAL A 320 12.26 -2.84 13.02
CA VAL A 320 12.88 -2.77 14.35
C VAL A 320 12.90 -1.34 14.87
N LEU A 321 13.39 -0.37 14.09
CA LEU A 321 13.43 1.04 14.51
C LEU A 321 12.03 1.60 14.81
N LEU A 322 11.05 1.30 13.94
CA LEU A 322 9.66 1.73 14.14
C LEU A 322 9.04 1.07 15.39
N THR A 323 9.30 -0.22 15.62
CA THR A 323 8.80 -0.94 16.81
C THR A 323 9.42 -0.38 18.08
N VAL A 324 10.73 -0.10 18.07
CA VAL A 324 11.43 0.55 19.18
C VAL A 324 10.80 1.92 19.48
N TRP A 325 10.50 2.72 18.45
CA TRP A 325 9.82 3.99 18.63
C TRP A 325 8.42 3.81 19.24
N VAL A 326 7.62 2.86 18.74
CA VAL A 326 6.28 2.58 19.27
C VAL A 326 6.31 2.15 20.74
N VAL A 327 7.21 1.23 21.09
CA VAL A 327 7.24 0.58 22.43
C VAL A 327 7.90 1.48 23.47
N LEU A 328 8.93 2.25 23.10
CA LEU A 328 9.73 3.03 24.04
C LEU A 328 9.44 4.55 23.99
N SER A 329 8.48 5.01 23.17
CA SER A 329 8.08 6.43 23.12
C SER A 329 7.50 6.88 24.47
N PRO A 330 8.11 7.87 25.17
CA PRO A 330 7.60 8.38 26.44
C PRO A 330 6.22 9.05 26.31
N ASN A 331 5.90 9.65 25.16
CA ASN A 331 4.63 10.33 24.93
C ASN A 331 3.53 9.42 24.36
N ASN A 332 3.79 8.13 24.22
CA ASN A 332 2.90 7.18 23.57
C ASN A 332 2.43 7.68 22.18
N ILE A 333 3.40 8.01 21.34
CA ILE A 333 3.15 8.76 20.10
C ILE A 333 2.18 8.06 19.14
N LEU A 334 2.19 6.72 19.09
CA LEU A 334 1.25 5.94 18.27
C LEU A 334 -0.20 6.14 18.72
N ALA A 335 -0.46 6.18 20.03
CA ALA A 335 -1.80 6.41 20.55
C ALA A 335 -2.24 7.87 20.41
N LYS A 336 -1.28 8.82 20.42
CA LYS A 336 -1.53 10.25 20.28
C LYS A 336 -1.80 10.66 18.83
N GLN A 337 -1.05 10.10 17.88
CA GLN A 337 -1.14 10.42 16.45
C GLN A 337 -1.19 9.15 15.59
N PRO A 338 -2.24 8.30 15.74
CA PRO A 338 -2.26 6.98 15.13
C PRO A 338 -2.20 7.04 13.60
N ARG A 339 -3.03 7.87 12.96
CA ARG A 339 -3.10 7.96 11.51
C ARG A 339 -1.82 8.48 10.90
N LEU A 340 -1.23 9.52 11.48
CA LEU A 340 0.04 10.10 11.02
C LEU A 340 1.21 9.13 11.16
N PHE A 341 1.30 8.43 12.31
CA PHE A 341 2.35 7.45 12.54
C PHE A 341 2.23 6.27 11.57
N LEU A 342 1.03 5.70 11.41
CA LEU A 342 0.79 4.57 10.51
C LEU A 342 0.97 4.96 9.02
N TRP A 343 0.63 6.19 8.63
CA TRP A 343 0.96 6.74 7.32
C TRP A 343 2.48 6.75 7.09
N MET A 344 3.25 7.25 8.06
CA MET A 344 4.70 7.28 8.00
C MET A 344 5.28 5.87 7.85
N VAL A 345 4.76 4.88 8.57
CA VAL A 345 5.16 3.47 8.43
C VAL A 345 4.98 2.98 6.99
N GLY A 346 3.81 3.23 6.38
CA GLY A 346 3.52 2.82 5.00
C GLY A 346 4.44 3.48 3.96
N VAL A 347 4.65 4.79 4.07
CA VAL A 347 5.56 5.53 3.18
C VAL A 347 7.01 5.09 3.36
N ALA A 348 7.47 4.91 4.60
CA ALA A 348 8.82 4.47 4.90
C ALA A 348 9.10 3.09 4.30
N PHE A 349 8.15 2.16 4.49
CA PHE A 349 8.23 0.83 3.91
C PHE A 349 8.30 0.88 2.38
N SER A 350 7.36 1.58 1.74
CA SER A 350 7.33 1.73 0.28
C SER A 350 8.65 2.29 -0.26
N ASN A 351 9.23 3.28 0.43
CA ASN A 351 10.52 3.86 0.05
C ASN A 351 11.67 2.83 0.08
N VAL A 352 11.77 2.02 1.13
CA VAL A 352 12.78 0.95 1.22
C VAL A 352 12.55 -0.12 0.16
N ILE A 353 11.29 -0.57 0.01
CA ILE A 353 10.94 -1.70 -0.86
C ILE A 353 11.08 -1.34 -2.33
N CYS A 354 10.78 -0.12 -2.74
CA CYS A 354 11.09 0.36 -4.10
C CYS A 354 12.56 0.14 -4.47
N LYS A 355 13.51 0.29 -3.55
CA LYS A 355 14.92 -0.05 -3.85
C LYS A 355 15.15 -1.54 -4.05
N VAL A 356 14.49 -2.40 -3.26
CA VAL A 356 14.56 -3.86 -3.44
C VAL A 356 13.97 -4.26 -4.79
N ILE A 357 12.81 -3.70 -5.15
CA ILE A 357 12.16 -3.89 -6.46
C ILE A 357 13.09 -3.44 -7.58
N VAL A 358 13.73 -2.27 -7.47
CA VAL A 358 14.72 -1.81 -8.47
C VAL A 358 15.84 -2.83 -8.62
N CYS A 359 16.46 -3.28 -7.53
CA CYS A 359 17.57 -4.23 -7.56
C CYS A 359 17.18 -5.56 -8.20
N GLN A 360 15.96 -6.01 -7.94
CA GLN A 360 15.37 -7.19 -8.57
C GLN A 360 15.24 -7.02 -10.08
N MET A 361 14.63 -5.91 -10.55
CA MET A 361 14.43 -5.67 -12.00
C MET A 361 15.72 -5.37 -12.75
N SER A 362 16.69 -4.72 -12.11
CA SER A 362 17.98 -4.38 -12.69
C SER A 362 19.01 -5.49 -12.58
N SER A 363 18.70 -6.57 -11.85
CA SER A 363 19.68 -7.59 -11.45
C SER A 363 20.92 -7.01 -10.79
N THR A 364 20.76 -5.95 -9.98
CA THR A 364 21.85 -5.35 -9.21
C THR A 364 21.79 -5.78 -7.76
N ARG A 365 22.94 -5.76 -7.09
CA ARG A 365 23.06 -6.05 -5.67
C ARG A 365 22.45 -4.91 -4.82
N PRO A 366 21.59 -5.21 -3.82
CA PRO A 366 21.08 -4.22 -2.88
C PRO A 366 22.19 -3.56 -2.05
N GLU A 367 21.96 -2.30 -1.67
CA GLU A 367 22.74 -1.63 -0.62
C GLU A 367 22.40 -2.26 0.74
N LEU A 368 23.39 -2.42 1.63
CA LEU A 368 23.18 -3.01 2.95
C LEU A 368 22.21 -2.17 3.79
N PHE A 369 22.42 -0.85 3.80
CA PHE A 369 21.60 0.10 4.53
C PHE A 369 20.95 1.10 3.59
N HIS A 370 19.62 1.19 3.68
CA HIS A 370 18.88 2.27 3.06
C HIS A 370 19.22 3.59 3.77
N TRP A 371 19.61 4.60 3.00
CA TRP A 371 20.15 5.87 3.53
C TRP A 371 19.25 6.56 4.58
N PHE A 372 17.92 6.55 4.41
CA PHE A 372 17.01 7.22 5.37
C PHE A 372 16.93 6.50 6.73
N LEU A 373 17.41 5.25 6.85
CA LEU A 373 17.40 4.56 8.15
C LEU A 373 18.29 5.27 9.17
N PHE A 374 19.30 6.00 8.72
CA PHE A 374 20.15 6.81 9.59
C PHE A 374 19.39 7.98 10.24
N PRO A 375 18.76 8.92 9.49
CA PRO A 375 17.95 9.96 10.11
C PRO A 375 16.75 9.40 10.89
N LEU A 376 16.16 8.27 10.48
CA LEU A 376 15.15 7.59 11.30
C LEU A 376 15.73 7.15 12.66
N ALA A 377 16.89 6.48 12.67
CA ALA A 377 17.53 6.03 13.91
C ALA A 377 17.86 7.21 14.85
N LEU A 378 18.28 8.36 14.31
CA LEU A 378 18.50 9.57 15.09
C LEU A 378 17.20 10.08 15.74
N VAL A 379 16.10 10.12 14.97
CA VAL A 379 14.78 10.52 15.49
C VAL A 379 14.32 9.56 16.59
N VAL A 380 14.44 8.25 16.36
CA VAL A 380 14.08 7.22 17.35
C VAL A 380 14.93 7.37 18.61
N TYR A 381 16.24 7.53 18.48
CA TYR A 381 17.13 7.75 19.63
C TYR A 381 16.77 9.01 20.43
N ALA A 382 16.50 10.13 19.75
CA ALA A 382 16.09 11.38 20.41
C ALA A 382 14.71 11.24 21.10
N ALA A 383 13.79 10.47 20.51
CA ALA A 383 12.48 10.20 21.10
C ALA A 383 12.60 9.34 22.37
N ILE A 384 13.29 8.19 22.31
CA ILE A 384 13.37 7.24 23.43
C ILE A 384 14.24 7.75 24.58
N SER A 385 15.20 8.64 24.30
CA SER A 385 16.01 9.30 25.35
C SER A 385 15.25 10.40 26.10
N GLY A 386 14.02 10.73 25.67
CA GLY A 386 13.21 11.81 26.22
C GLY A 386 13.67 13.22 25.79
N LEU A 387 14.72 13.34 24.97
CA LEU A 387 15.27 14.62 24.51
C LEU A 387 14.22 15.46 23.77
N LEU A 388 13.33 14.81 23.03
CA LEU A 388 12.28 15.51 22.29
C LEU A 388 11.16 16.07 23.18
N GLY A 389 10.90 15.46 24.36
CA GLY A 389 9.80 15.87 25.23
C GLY A 389 8.49 16.07 24.44
N SER A 390 7.84 17.22 24.62
CA SER A 390 6.60 17.57 23.89
C SER A 390 6.79 17.79 22.38
N MET A 391 8.02 17.98 21.90
CA MET A 391 8.32 18.18 20.47
C MET A 391 8.29 16.88 19.66
N GLU A 392 8.19 15.70 20.30
CA GLU A 392 8.13 14.41 19.59
C GLU A 392 7.04 14.38 18.52
N GLU A 393 5.88 14.97 18.81
CA GLU A 393 4.76 15.06 17.87
C GLU A 393 5.07 15.95 16.66
N ALA A 394 5.68 17.11 16.88
CA ALA A 394 6.09 18.00 15.80
C ALA A 394 7.18 17.34 14.94
N VAL A 395 8.13 16.63 15.57
CA VAL A 395 9.17 15.87 14.87
C VAL A 395 8.56 14.74 14.04
N LEU A 396 7.58 14.00 14.56
CA LEU A 396 6.85 13.01 13.76
C LEU A 396 6.20 13.66 12.52
N GLY A 397 5.51 14.79 12.70
CA GLY A 397 4.86 15.49 11.59
C GLY A 397 5.84 15.96 10.52
N VAL A 398 6.94 16.61 10.93
CA VAL A 398 7.99 17.06 10.00
C VAL A 398 8.65 15.87 9.30
N PHE A 399 8.99 14.81 10.05
CA PHE A 399 9.63 13.62 9.50
C PHE A 399 8.72 12.90 8.50
N ALA A 400 7.45 12.72 8.84
CA ALA A 400 6.45 12.13 7.95
C ALA A 400 6.25 12.95 6.67
N ALA A 401 6.20 14.29 6.78
CA ALA A 401 6.07 15.18 5.63
C ALA A 401 7.30 15.12 4.71
N LEU A 402 8.51 15.21 5.27
CA LEU A 402 9.76 15.13 4.50
C LEU A 402 9.91 13.76 3.81
N LEU A 403 9.59 12.67 4.52
CA LEU A 403 9.64 11.33 3.97
C LEU A 403 8.62 11.13 2.85
N THR A 404 7.40 11.63 3.03
CA THR A 404 6.35 11.60 2.00
C THR A 404 6.79 12.41 0.78
N ALA A 405 7.31 13.62 0.97
CA ALA A 405 7.82 14.44 -0.13
C ALA A 405 8.98 13.75 -0.87
N ALA A 406 9.92 13.13 -0.14
CA ALA A 406 11.02 12.38 -0.74
C ALA A 406 10.53 11.16 -1.54
N HIS A 407 9.52 10.44 -1.04
CA HIS A 407 8.93 9.30 -1.74
C HIS A 407 8.16 9.73 -3.00
N VAL A 408 7.36 10.79 -2.92
CA VAL A 408 6.67 11.37 -4.07
C VAL A 408 7.67 11.87 -5.11
N HIS A 409 8.72 12.58 -4.68
CA HIS A 409 9.79 13.04 -5.58
C HIS A 409 10.49 11.86 -6.27
N TYR A 410 10.77 10.78 -5.54
CA TYR A 410 11.29 9.54 -6.12
C TYR A 410 10.36 8.99 -7.21
N GLY A 411 9.05 8.89 -6.92
CA GLY A 411 8.05 8.47 -7.90
C GLY A 411 8.00 9.36 -9.15
N VAL A 412 7.99 10.68 -8.98
CA VAL A 412 8.03 11.66 -10.09
C VAL A 412 9.31 11.51 -10.93
N CYS A 413 10.45 11.23 -10.29
CA CYS A 413 11.71 10.97 -10.99
C CYS A 413 11.68 9.67 -11.80
N VAL A 414 11.03 8.61 -11.31
CA VAL A 414 10.83 7.36 -12.06
C VAL A 414 9.89 7.59 -13.25
N VAL A 415 8.78 8.30 -13.04
CA VAL A 415 7.79 8.62 -14.08
C VAL A 415 8.39 9.51 -15.16
N SER A 416 9.01 10.63 -14.80
CA SER A 416 9.59 11.56 -15.77
C SER A 416 10.59 10.86 -16.68
N ARG A 417 11.49 10.04 -16.14
CA ARG A 417 12.47 9.29 -16.95
C ARG A 417 11.84 8.21 -17.84
N GLY A 418 10.66 7.71 -17.45
CA GLY A 418 9.89 6.72 -18.19
C GLY A 418 9.01 7.28 -19.30
N VAL A 419 8.25 8.32 -18.95
CA VAL A 419 7.28 9.02 -19.79
C VAL A 419 7.99 9.75 -20.92
N TRP A 420 9.14 10.38 -20.69
CA TRP A 420 9.86 11.04 -21.80
C TRP A 420 10.34 10.06 -22.88
N LYS A 421 10.63 8.79 -22.54
CA LYS A 421 10.94 7.76 -23.55
C LYS A 421 9.70 7.28 -24.30
N GLN A 422 8.57 7.06 -23.62
CA GLN A 422 7.33 6.60 -24.26
C GLN A 422 6.64 7.71 -25.06
N VAL A 423 6.68 8.95 -24.58
CA VAL A 423 6.20 10.15 -25.28
C VAL A 423 7.07 10.48 -26.49
N LEU A 424 8.40 10.35 -26.43
CA LEU A 424 9.23 10.52 -27.63
C LEU A 424 8.94 9.44 -28.68
N VAL A 425 8.77 8.19 -28.27
CA VAL A 425 8.43 7.11 -29.22
C VAL A 425 7.04 7.32 -29.83
N GLY A 426 6.05 7.76 -29.05
CA GLY A 426 4.71 8.11 -29.53
C GLY A 426 4.62 9.39 -30.37
N ALA A 427 5.49 10.36 -30.10
CA ALA A 427 5.62 11.60 -30.88
C ALA A 427 6.32 11.32 -32.23
N LEU A 428 7.29 10.42 -32.25
CA LEU A 428 7.94 9.96 -33.49
C LEU A 428 7.04 9.02 -34.32
N SER A 429 6.04 8.37 -33.72
CA SER A 429 5.01 7.59 -34.42
C SER A 429 3.75 8.41 -34.77
N GLY A 430 3.77 9.74 -34.61
CA GLY A 430 2.70 10.65 -35.03
C GLY A 430 1.36 10.47 -34.29
N SER A 431 1.34 9.91 -33.08
CA SER A 431 0.11 9.43 -32.42
C SER A 431 -0.14 9.97 -31.01
N LEU A 432 0.39 11.15 -30.65
CA LEU A 432 -0.03 11.82 -29.41
C LEU A 432 -1.02 12.95 -29.66
N ASN A 433 -2.27 12.69 -29.29
CA ASN A 433 -3.33 13.67 -29.19
C ASN A 433 -3.72 13.81 -27.70
N VAL A 434 -4.14 15.00 -27.28
CA VAL A 434 -4.21 15.54 -25.89
C VAL A 434 -5.20 14.81 -24.93
N TYR A 435 -5.59 13.57 -25.23
CA TYR A 435 -6.71 12.85 -24.61
C TYR A 435 -6.40 12.11 -23.29
N GLY A 436 -5.15 12.07 -22.82
CA GLY A 436 -4.79 11.39 -21.57
C GLY A 436 -5.44 11.99 -20.32
N LEU A 437 -5.57 13.33 -20.24
CA LEU A 437 -6.30 13.99 -19.16
C LEU A 437 -7.83 13.84 -19.30
N GLY A 438 -8.31 13.78 -20.54
CA GLY A 438 -9.72 13.57 -20.84
C GLY A 438 -10.22 12.19 -20.40
N PHE A 439 -9.37 11.15 -20.46
CA PHE A 439 -9.73 9.81 -19.99
C PHE A 439 -9.94 9.74 -18.47
N PHE A 440 -9.16 10.49 -17.68
CA PHE A 440 -9.32 10.55 -16.23
C PHE A 440 -10.68 11.14 -15.83
N PHE A 441 -11.10 12.21 -16.52
CA PHE A 441 -12.45 12.76 -16.37
C PHE A 441 -13.53 11.87 -16.99
N PHE A 442 -13.28 11.23 -18.13
CA PHE A 442 -14.24 10.35 -18.79
C PHE A 442 -14.52 9.11 -17.95
N PHE A 443 -13.53 8.53 -17.25
CA PHE A 443 -13.75 7.39 -16.36
C PHE A 443 -14.51 7.81 -15.09
N LEU A 444 -14.16 8.95 -14.48
CA LEU A 444 -14.93 9.54 -13.37
C LEU A 444 -16.39 9.87 -13.78
N VAL A 445 -16.60 10.38 -14.98
CA VAL A 445 -17.93 10.74 -15.52
C VAL A 445 -18.72 9.49 -15.94
N LEU A 446 -18.11 8.50 -16.59
CA LEU A 446 -18.80 7.24 -16.95
C LEU A 446 -19.19 6.46 -15.69
N CYS A 447 -18.33 6.47 -14.66
CA CYS A 447 -18.62 5.84 -13.36
C CYS A 447 -19.66 6.63 -12.54
N GLY A 448 -19.68 7.96 -12.62
CA GLY A 448 -20.74 8.80 -12.03
C GLY A 448 -22.09 8.68 -12.74
N VAL A 449 -22.09 8.55 -14.07
CA VAL A 449 -23.32 8.47 -14.90
C VAL A 449 -24.00 7.12 -14.76
N LEU A 450 -23.26 6.01 -14.63
CA LEU A 450 -23.84 4.69 -14.37
C LEU A 450 -24.50 4.59 -12.97
N PHE A 451 -24.02 5.35 -11.99
CA PHE A 451 -24.62 5.43 -10.65
C PHE A 451 -25.83 6.39 -10.61
N SER A 452 -25.75 7.51 -11.33
CA SER A 452 -26.84 8.50 -11.41
C SER A 452 -28.06 8.01 -12.20
N LEU A 453 -27.86 7.16 -13.22
CA LEU A 453 -28.95 6.55 -14.01
C LEU A 453 -29.77 5.48 -13.25
N LYS A 454 -29.29 4.98 -12.10
CA LYS A 454 -30.05 4.06 -11.22
C LYS A 454 -30.78 4.78 -10.09
N LEU A 455 -30.27 5.92 -9.63
CA LEU A 455 -30.91 6.76 -8.60
C LEU A 455 -32.04 7.65 -9.15
N THR A 456 -31.96 8.06 -10.41
CA THR A 456 -33.04 8.83 -11.07
C THR A 456 -34.28 7.98 -11.36
N LYS A 457 -34.14 6.68 -11.63
CA LYS A 457 -35.29 5.76 -11.77
C LYS A 457 -36.00 5.45 -10.45
N LYS A 458 -35.30 5.50 -9.29
CA LYS A 458 -35.93 5.34 -7.96
C LYS A 458 -36.51 6.63 -7.39
N LYS A 459 -35.97 7.81 -7.74
CA LYS A 459 -36.53 9.11 -7.32
C LYS A 459 -37.83 9.49 -8.05
N SER A 460 -38.06 8.97 -9.26
CA SER A 460 -39.32 9.20 -10.01
C SER A 460 -40.55 8.59 -9.32
N VAL A 461 -40.39 7.48 -8.59
CA VAL A 461 -41.51 6.82 -7.88
C VAL A 461 -41.79 7.47 -6.52
N TYR A 462 -40.76 7.99 -5.84
CA TYR A 462 -40.93 8.63 -4.53
C TYR A 462 -41.48 10.08 -4.64
N CYS A 463 -41.05 10.85 -5.65
CA CYS A 463 -41.60 12.20 -5.86
C CYS A 463 -43.05 12.20 -6.38
N ARG A 464 -43.51 11.12 -7.03
CA ARG A 464 -44.89 11.03 -7.53
C ARG A 464 -45.90 10.75 -6.41
N ASN A 465 -45.49 10.08 -5.33
CA ASN A 465 -46.33 9.83 -4.15
C ASN A 465 -46.43 11.03 -3.20
N VAL A 466 -45.39 11.88 -3.13
CA VAL A 466 -45.44 13.11 -2.31
C VAL A 466 -46.30 14.20 -2.97
N PHE A 467 -46.35 14.26 -4.30
CA PHE A 467 -47.19 15.25 -5.01
C PHE A 467 -48.68 14.91 -4.95
N LEU A 468 -49.04 13.62 -4.86
CA LEU A 468 -50.44 13.18 -4.71
C LEU A 468 -50.97 13.40 -3.27
N HIS A 469 -50.11 13.45 -2.26
CA HIS A 469 -50.53 13.70 -0.88
C HIS A 469 -50.72 15.19 -0.55
N VAL A 470 -50.13 16.09 -1.33
CA VAL A 470 -50.31 17.55 -1.16
C VAL A 470 -51.55 18.07 -1.90
N GLN A 471 -52.08 17.33 -2.88
CA GLN A 471 -53.37 17.64 -3.53
C GLN A 471 -54.61 17.10 -2.81
N GLN A 472 -54.45 16.32 -1.73
CA GLN A 472 -55.55 15.88 -0.85
C GLN A 472 -55.65 16.70 0.46
N LEU A 473 -54.83 17.74 0.61
CA LEU A 473 -54.85 18.68 1.73
C LEU A 473 -55.09 20.14 1.29
N GLN A 474 -55.71 20.31 0.12
CA GLN A 474 -56.62 21.45 -0.18
C GLN A 474 -58.05 20.94 -0.05
#